data_AF-A0A380EQE6-F1
#
_entry.id   AF-A0A380EQE6-F1
#
_cell.length_a   1.000
_cell.length_b   1.000
_cell.length_c   1.000
_cell.angle_alpha   90.00
_cell.angle_beta   90.00
_cell.angle_gamma   90.00
#
_symmetry.space_group_name_H-M   'P 1'
#
loop_
_entity.id
_entity.type
_entity.pdbx_description
1 polymer ?
#
loop_
_entity_poly.entity_id
_entity_poly.type
_entity_poly.pdbx_seq_one_letter_code
_entity_poly.pdbx_strand_id
1 'polypeptide(L)'
;MQYNTTRSITENQDNKTLKDMTKSGKQRPWREKKIDNVSYADILEILKIKKAFNVKQCGNILEFKPTDEGYLKLHKTWFCKSKLCPVCNWRRAMKNSYQAQKVIEEVIKEKPKARWLFLTLSTKNAIDGDTLEQSLKHLTKAFDRLSRYKKVKQNLVGFMRSTEVTVNKNDGSYNQHMHVLLCVENAYFRKKENYITQEEWV
;
A
#
# COMPACT_ATOMS: atom_id res chain seq x y z
N MET A 1 -35.80 16.06 -5.19
CA MET A 1 -34.42 15.56 -5.42
C MET A 1 -33.47 16.73 -5.21
N GLN A 2 -32.59 16.70 -4.20
CA GLN A 2 -31.54 17.71 -4.07
C GLN A 2 -30.44 17.41 -5.08
N TYR A 3 -30.34 18.26 -6.11
CA TYR A 3 -29.25 18.20 -7.07
C TYR A 3 -28.03 18.91 -6.47
N ASN A 4 -27.06 18.14 -6.00
CA ASN A 4 -25.78 18.65 -5.51
C ASN A 4 -24.85 18.96 -6.71
N THR A 5 -25.20 19.95 -7.53
CA THR A 5 -24.36 20.43 -8.62
C THR A 5 -23.58 21.67 -8.18
N THR A 6 -22.25 21.55 -8.10
CA THR A 6 -21.30 22.59 -7.68
C THR A 6 -21.11 23.73 -8.68
N ARG A 7 -22.12 24.06 -9.51
CA ARG A 7 -21.95 25.11 -10.53
C ARG A 7 -21.95 26.53 -9.97
N SER A 8 -22.47 26.78 -8.75
CA SER A 8 -22.48 28.12 -8.15
C SER A 8 -22.73 28.09 -6.64
N ILE A 9 -21.83 27.48 -5.85
CA ILE A 9 -21.93 27.57 -4.37
C ILE A 9 -20.54 27.89 -3.82
N THR A 10 -20.37 29.13 -3.37
CA THR A 10 -19.20 29.63 -2.61
C THR A 10 -19.22 29.18 -1.15
N GLU A 11 -20.29 28.52 -0.72
CA GLU A 11 -20.46 27.93 0.61
C GLU A 11 -20.29 26.42 0.55
N ASN A 12 -19.62 25.83 1.56
CA ASN A 12 -19.56 24.38 1.71
C ASN A 12 -20.98 23.81 1.73
N GLN A 13 -21.26 22.78 0.93
CA GLN A 13 -22.54 22.07 0.92
C GLN A 13 -22.89 21.59 2.34
N ASP A 14 -23.87 22.24 2.99
CA ASP A 14 -24.42 21.95 4.33
C ASP A 14 -23.37 21.72 5.46
N ASN A 15 -23.60 22.21 6.68
CA ASN A 15 -22.78 21.90 7.87
C ASN A 15 -22.83 20.40 8.31
N LYS A 16 -23.25 19.48 7.43
CA LYS A 16 -23.38 18.06 7.71
C LYS A 16 -22.05 17.35 7.45
N THR A 17 -21.60 16.59 8.44
CA THR A 17 -20.40 15.75 8.30
C THR A 17 -20.64 14.66 7.25
N LEU A 18 -19.73 14.55 6.27
CA LEU A 18 -19.72 13.48 5.28
C LEU A 18 -19.67 12.09 5.95
N LYS A 19 -20.63 11.22 5.60
CA LYS A 19 -20.63 9.79 5.96
C LYS A 19 -20.32 8.95 4.71
N ASP A 20 -19.04 8.69 4.48
CA ASP A 20 -18.57 7.81 3.39
C ASP A 20 -18.41 6.38 3.93
N MET A 21 -19.31 5.49 3.51
CA MET A 21 -19.40 4.10 3.99
C MET A 21 -18.97 3.12 2.90
N THR A 22 -18.28 2.05 3.28
CA THR A 22 -18.02 0.91 2.37
C THR A 22 -19.29 0.10 2.14
N LYS A 23 -19.28 -0.77 1.11
CA LYS A 23 -20.36 -1.75 0.87
C LYS A 23 -20.60 -2.67 2.08
N SER A 24 -19.59 -2.89 2.92
CA SER A 24 -19.68 -3.66 4.16
C SER A 24 -20.15 -2.85 5.38
N GLY A 25 -20.53 -1.58 5.21
CA GLY A 25 -21.01 -0.73 6.30
C GLY A 25 -19.90 -0.15 7.20
N LYS A 26 -18.62 -0.22 6.80
CA LYS A 26 -17.52 0.41 7.55
C LYS A 26 -17.32 1.85 7.08
N GLN A 27 -17.21 2.79 8.01
CA GLN A 27 -16.87 4.17 7.66
C GLN A 27 -15.43 4.27 7.15
N ARG A 28 -15.22 5.03 6.07
CA ARG A 28 -13.86 5.31 5.58
C ARG A 28 -13.11 6.23 6.55
N PRO A 29 -11.84 5.93 6.86
CA PRO A 29 -11.07 6.62 7.91
C PRO A 29 -10.53 7.99 7.48
N TRP A 30 -11.35 8.83 6.82
CA TRP A 30 -10.93 10.16 6.38
C TRP A 30 -10.42 11.03 7.53
N ARG A 31 -11.13 11.05 8.66
CA ARG A 31 -10.76 11.81 9.86
C ARG A 31 -9.43 11.35 10.45
N GLU A 32 -9.28 10.05 10.70
CA GLU A 32 -8.05 9.44 11.23
C GLU A 32 -6.86 9.77 10.33
N LYS A 33 -6.98 9.51 9.02
CA LYS A 33 -5.90 9.81 8.06
C LYS A 33 -5.62 11.30 7.93
N LYS A 34 -6.60 12.16 8.16
CA LYS A 34 -6.40 13.62 8.17
C LYS A 34 -5.66 14.08 9.43
N ILE A 35 -5.98 13.53 10.60
CA ILE A 35 -5.27 13.81 11.85
C ILE A 35 -3.80 13.40 11.72
N ASP A 36 -3.53 12.15 11.30
CA ASP A 36 -2.17 11.67 11.07
C ASP A 36 -1.41 12.55 10.06
N ASN A 37 -2.13 13.03 9.04
CA ASN A 37 -1.57 13.89 8.00
C ASN A 37 -1.18 15.27 8.50
N VAL A 38 -1.94 15.86 9.43
CA VAL A 38 -1.59 17.12 10.08
C VAL A 38 -0.38 16.92 10.99
N SER A 39 -0.39 15.90 11.85
CA SER A 39 0.75 15.58 12.72
C SER A 39 2.04 15.36 11.92
N TYR A 40 1.96 14.65 10.80
CA TYR A 40 3.10 14.48 9.89
C TYR A 40 3.53 15.81 9.24
N ALA A 41 2.59 16.68 8.87
CA ALA A 41 2.92 17.99 8.32
C ALA A 41 3.66 18.88 9.34
N ASP A 42 3.27 18.83 10.61
CA ASP A 42 3.92 19.60 11.67
C ASP A 42 5.37 19.12 11.90
N ILE A 43 5.63 17.81 11.82
CA ILE A 43 7.01 17.27 11.82
C ILE A 43 7.81 17.81 10.63
N LEU A 44 7.23 17.81 9.42
CA LEU A 44 7.90 18.36 8.23
C LEU A 44 8.20 19.85 8.39
N GLU A 45 7.31 20.60 9.05
CA GLU A 45 7.48 22.02 9.32
C GLU A 45 8.63 22.28 10.30
N ILE A 46 8.72 21.51 11.39
CA ILE A 46 9.85 21.54 12.34
C ILE A 46 11.17 21.25 11.63
N LEU A 47 11.17 20.25 10.74
CA LEU A 47 12.33 19.88 9.93
C LEU A 47 12.59 20.82 8.74
N LYS A 48 11.79 21.89 8.59
CA LYS A 48 11.88 22.89 7.51
C LYS A 48 11.82 22.28 6.10
N ILE A 49 11.08 21.18 5.94
CA ILE A 49 10.88 20.52 4.65
C ILE A 49 9.78 21.25 3.86
N LYS A 50 10.14 21.74 2.67
CA LYS A 50 9.26 22.54 1.77
C LYS A 50 7.86 21.97 1.50
N LYS A 51 7.68 20.65 1.65
CA LYS A 51 6.40 19.97 1.38
C LYS A 51 5.39 20.07 2.53
N ALA A 52 5.76 20.58 3.70
CA ALA A 52 4.91 20.64 4.89
C ALA A 52 3.53 21.24 4.59
N PHE A 53 3.50 22.43 3.97
CA PHE A 53 2.26 23.12 3.60
C PHE A 53 1.33 22.26 2.71
N ASN A 54 1.87 21.70 1.62
CA ASN A 54 1.11 20.85 0.71
C ASN A 54 0.59 19.59 1.39
N VAL A 55 1.38 19.00 2.28
CA VAL A 55 0.97 17.84 3.08
C VAL A 55 -0.16 18.23 4.02
N LYS A 56 -0.06 19.36 4.74
CA LYS A 56 -1.10 19.87 5.65
C LYS A 56 -2.44 20.09 4.95
N GLN A 57 -2.41 20.61 3.73
CA GLN A 57 -3.62 20.86 2.92
C GLN A 57 -4.15 19.64 2.16
N CYS A 58 -3.47 18.49 2.23
CA CYS A 58 -3.84 17.31 1.47
C CYS A 58 -5.25 16.82 1.83
N GLY A 59 -6.12 16.68 0.83
CA GLY A 59 -7.49 16.20 1.00
C GLY A 59 -8.43 17.20 1.70
N ASN A 60 -8.09 18.50 1.74
CA ASN A 60 -9.00 19.53 2.26
C ASN A 60 -10.25 19.70 1.39
N ILE A 61 -10.13 19.49 0.08
CA ILE A 61 -11.23 19.58 -0.86
C ILE A 61 -11.51 18.18 -1.40
N LEU A 62 -12.73 17.69 -1.15
CA LEU A 62 -13.25 16.43 -1.65
C LEU A 62 -14.58 16.70 -2.35
N GLU A 63 -14.65 16.44 -3.65
CA GLU A 63 -15.89 16.54 -4.41
C GLU A 63 -16.42 15.13 -4.69
N PHE A 64 -17.68 14.90 -4.36
CA PHE A 64 -18.38 13.65 -4.61
C PHE A 64 -19.46 13.85 -5.68
N LYS A 65 -19.73 12.79 -6.43
CA LYS A 65 -20.88 12.72 -7.34
C LYS A 65 -21.75 11.52 -7.00
N PRO A 66 -23.08 11.65 -7.14
CA PRO A 66 -23.96 10.48 -7.04
C PRO A 66 -23.64 9.50 -8.17
N THR A 67 -23.71 8.21 -7.85
CA THR A 67 -23.70 7.12 -8.83
C THR A 67 -25.12 6.71 -9.17
N ASP A 68 -25.30 5.97 -10.27
CA ASP A 68 -26.61 5.41 -10.65
C ASP A 68 -27.19 4.48 -9.58
N GLU A 69 -26.33 3.83 -8.79
CA GLU A 69 -26.68 2.99 -7.63
C GLU A 69 -27.08 3.81 -6.36
N GLY A 70 -27.15 5.14 -6.44
CA GLY A 70 -27.64 6.01 -5.37
C GLY A 70 -26.64 6.38 -4.26
N TYR A 71 -25.39 5.92 -4.31
CA TYR A 71 -24.35 6.33 -3.35
C TYR A 71 -23.44 7.44 -3.90
N LEU A 72 -22.76 8.16 -2.99
CA LEU A 72 -21.78 9.18 -3.36
C LEU A 72 -20.41 8.55 -3.62
N LYS A 73 -19.80 8.86 -4.76
CA LYS A 73 -18.45 8.44 -5.12
C LYS A 73 -17.52 9.64 -5.24
N LEU A 74 -16.33 9.52 -4.66
CA LEU A 74 -15.31 10.57 -4.77
C LEU A 74 -14.95 10.78 -6.24
N HIS A 75 -15.18 11.99 -6.72
CA HIS A 75 -14.98 12.40 -8.10
C HIS A 75 -13.71 13.23 -8.28
N LYS A 76 -13.47 14.22 -7.39
CA LYS A 76 -12.30 15.10 -7.47
C LYS A 76 -11.76 15.39 -6.08
N THR A 77 -10.44 15.55 -6.00
CA THR A 77 -9.73 15.78 -4.74
C THR A 77 -8.32 16.32 -5.01
N TRP A 78 -7.81 17.11 -4.08
CA TRP A 78 -6.47 17.68 -4.14
C TRP A 78 -5.55 16.95 -3.18
N PHE A 79 -4.72 16.06 -3.73
CA PHE A 79 -3.74 15.29 -2.98
C PHE A 79 -2.33 15.79 -3.23
N CYS A 80 -1.53 15.86 -2.16
CA CYS A 80 -0.12 16.28 -2.24
C CYS A 80 0.79 15.24 -2.91
N LYS A 81 0.33 13.99 -3.06
CA LYS A 81 1.06 12.84 -3.63
C LYS A 81 2.37 12.48 -2.92
N SER A 82 2.67 13.09 -1.77
CA SER A 82 3.83 12.76 -0.94
C SER A 82 3.76 11.29 -0.48
N LYS A 83 4.89 10.58 -0.55
CA LYS A 83 4.96 9.13 -0.29
C LYS A 83 4.49 8.78 1.13
N LEU A 84 4.89 9.58 2.12
CA LEU A 84 4.58 9.36 3.53
C LEU A 84 3.35 10.12 4.02
N CYS A 85 2.66 10.87 3.15
CA CYS A 85 1.40 11.52 3.54
C CYS A 85 0.34 10.44 3.83
N PRO A 86 -0.22 10.35 5.06
CA PRO A 86 -1.15 9.29 5.45
C PRO A 86 -2.39 9.19 4.56
N VAL A 87 -2.97 10.33 4.16
CA VAL A 87 -4.10 10.38 3.21
C VAL A 87 -3.69 9.80 1.85
N CYS A 88 -2.56 10.26 1.28
CA CYS A 88 -2.09 9.79 -0.02
C CYS A 88 -1.70 8.31 0.00
N ASN A 89 -1.05 7.86 1.08
CA ASN A 89 -0.59 6.49 1.24
C ASN A 89 -1.78 5.53 1.36
N TRP A 90 -2.80 5.89 2.15
CA TRP A 90 -4.05 5.12 2.24
C TRP A 90 -4.75 5.01 0.87
N ARG A 91 -4.86 6.11 0.12
CA ARG A 91 -5.43 6.10 -1.24
C ARG A 91 -4.62 5.21 -2.19
N ARG A 92 -3.29 5.26 -2.09
CA ARG A 92 -2.38 4.42 -2.88
C ARG A 92 -2.54 2.94 -2.53
N ALA A 93 -2.63 2.60 -1.25
CA ALA A 93 -2.87 1.23 -0.79
C ALA A 93 -4.18 0.66 -1.37
N MET A 94 -5.27 1.44 -1.34
CA MET A 94 -6.54 1.02 -1.96
C MET A 94 -6.41 0.79 -3.47
N LYS A 95 -5.72 1.69 -4.19
CA LYS A 95 -5.47 1.51 -5.63
C LYS A 95 -4.65 0.26 -5.90
N ASN A 96 -3.56 0.07 -5.17
CA ASN A 96 -2.66 -1.08 -5.33
C ASN A 96 -3.41 -2.39 -5.05
N SER A 97 -4.25 -2.43 -4.02
CA SER A 97 -5.08 -3.61 -3.71
C SER A 97 -6.01 -3.96 -4.87
N TYR A 98 -6.68 -2.97 -5.48
CA TYR A 98 -7.56 -3.21 -6.62
C TYR A 98 -6.78 -3.70 -7.85
N GLN A 99 -5.62 -3.10 -8.13
CA GLN A 99 -4.77 -3.53 -9.25
C GLN A 99 -4.23 -4.95 -9.03
N ALA A 100 -3.83 -5.28 -7.80
CA ALA A 100 -3.39 -6.63 -7.44
C ALA A 100 -4.51 -7.66 -7.63
N GLN A 101 -5.73 -7.35 -7.19
CA GLN A 101 -6.90 -8.21 -7.43
C GLN A 101 -7.11 -8.48 -8.92
N LYS A 102 -7.06 -7.44 -9.77
CA LYS A 102 -7.22 -7.59 -11.22
C LYS A 102 -6.14 -8.47 -11.84
N VAL A 103 -4.88 -8.30 -11.44
CA VAL A 103 -3.78 -9.15 -11.93
C VAL A 103 -3.96 -10.60 -11.47
N ILE A 104 -4.32 -10.82 -10.20
CA ILE A 104 -4.56 -12.16 -9.65
C ILE A 104 -5.73 -12.84 -10.36
N GLU A 105 -6.83 -12.12 -10.63
CA GLU A 105 -7.99 -12.61 -11.39
C GLU A 105 -7.56 -13.14 -12.77
N GLU A 106 -6.73 -12.40 -13.51
CA GLU A 106 -6.24 -12.85 -14.82
C GLU A 106 -5.27 -14.04 -14.70
N VAL A 107 -4.38 -14.04 -13.71
CA VAL A 107 -3.48 -15.18 -13.48
C VAL A 107 -4.26 -16.46 -13.15
N ILE A 108 -5.35 -16.38 -12.39
CA ILE A 108 -6.21 -17.53 -12.09
C ILE A 108 -6.86 -18.08 -13.37
N LYS A 109 -7.25 -17.22 -14.31
CA LYS A 109 -7.81 -17.65 -15.61
C LYS A 109 -6.77 -18.32 -16.49
N GLU A 110 -5.58 -17.72 -16.63
CA GLU A 110 -4.51 -18.23 -17.50
C GLU A 110 -3.82 -19.47 -16.93
N LYS A 111 -3.64 -19.51 -15.60
CA LYS A 111 -2.89 -20.53 -14.87
C LYS A 111 -3.71 -21.08 -13.69
N PRO A 112 -4.85 -21.77 -13.94
CA PRO A 112 -5.77 -22.22 -12.87
C PRO A 112 -5.16 -23.24 -11.91
N LYS A 113 -4.10 -23.93 -12.33
CA LYS A 113 -3.37 -24.90 -11.50
C LYS A 113 -2.24 -24.25 -10.68
N ALA A 114 -1.90 -22.99 -10.92
CA ALA A 114 -0.88 -22.31 -10.14
C ALA A 114 -1.28 -22.25 -8.65
N ARG A 115 -0.28 -22.07 -7.81
CA ARG A 115 -0.42 -21.99 -6.36
C ARG A 115 0.28 -20.76 -5.85
N TRP A 116 -0.21 -20.25 -4.72
CA TRP A 116 0.28 -19.01 -4.15
C TRP A 116 1.01 -19.31 -2.84
N LEU A 117 2.18 -18.70 -2.68
CA LEU A 117 2.96 -18.72 -1.44
C LEU A 117 3.07 -17.30 -0.92
N PHE A 118 3.00 -17.15 0.40
CA PHE A 118 3.29 -15.89 1.06
C PHE A 118 4.63 -16.01 1.79
N LEU A 119 5.61 -15.25 1.33
CA LEU A 119 6.98 -15.24 1.85
C LEU A 119 7.25 -13.88 2.49
N THR A 120 7.74 -13.89 3.73
CA THR A 120 8.20 -12.68 4.42
C THR A 120 9.70 -12.78 4.64
N LEU A 121 10.45 -11.82 4.08
CA LEU A 121 11.90 -11.73 4.19
C LEU A 121 12.24 -10.53 5.06
N SER A 122 12.97 -10.76 6.15
CA SER A 122 13.41 -9.72 7.06
C SER A 122 14.93 -9.75 7.21
N THR A 123 15.50 -8.64 7.65
CA THR A 123 16.92 -8.51 8.00
C THR A 123 17.02 -7.92 9.39
N LYS A 124 18.24 -7.92 9.98
CA LYS A 124 18.47 -7.25 11.26
C LYS A 124 17.99 -5.79 11.19
N ASN A 125 17.41 -5.29 12.27
CA ASN A 125 16.92 -3.93 12.33
C ASN A 125 18.02 -2.91 11.97
N ALA A 126 17.66 -1.89 11.21
CA ALA A 126 18.54 -0.75 10.97
C ALA A 126 18.49 0.23 12.15
N ILE A 127 19.62 0.83 12.50
CA ILE A 127 19.75 1.67 13.70
C ILE A 127 19.42 3.14 13.37
N ASP A 128 19.63 3.55 12.13
CA ASP A 128 19.47 4.93 11.65
C ASP A 128 19.02 4.97 10.18
N GLY A 129 18.89 6.18 9.63
CA GLY A 129 18.46 6.39 8.25
C GLY A 129 19.44 5.87 7.19
N ASP A 130 20.74 5.96 7.44
CA ASP A 130 21.77 5.55 6.48
C ASP A 130 21.85 4.02 6.39
N THR A 131 21.84 3.35 7.54
CA THR A 131 21.79 1.89 7.64
C THR A 131 20.47 1.35 7.10
N LEU A 132 19.35 2.06 7.27
CA LEU A 132 18.07 1.70 6.68
C LEU A 132 18.14 1.76 5.15
N GLU A 133 18.67 2.84 4.58
CA GLU A 133 18.81 2.97 3.14
C GLU A 133 19.68 1.84 2.54
N GLN A 134 20.81 1.55 3.20
CA GLN A 134 21.69 0.45 2.81
C GLN A 134 20.99 -0.90 2.90
N SER A 135 20.27 -1.16 3.99
CA SER A 135 19.51 -2.40 4.21
C SER A 135 18.43 -2.60 3.14
N LEU A 136 17.66 -1.56 2.80
CA LEU A 136 16.64 -1.60 1.75
C LEU A 136 17.24 -1.88 0.36
N LYS A 137 18.38 -1.26 0.04
CA LYS A 137 19.14 -1.54 -1.19
C LYS A 137 19.62 -2.99 -1.21
N HIS A 138 20.16 -3.48 -0.10
CA HIS A 138 20.63 -4.86 0.01
C HIS A 138 19.49 -5.86 -0.15
N LEU A 139 18.37 -5.67 0.55
CA LEU A 139 17.18 -6.53 0.49
C LEU A 139 16.63 -6.61 -0.94
N THR A 140 16.60 -5.48 -1.66
CA THR A 140 16.16 -5.44 -3.05
C THR A 140 17.06 -6.26 -3.97
N LYS A 141 18.39 -6.14 -3.81
CA LYS A 141 19.39 -6.91 -4.59
C LYS A 141 19.38 -8.39 -4.22
N ALA A 142 19.26 -8.72 -2.94
CA ALA A 142 19.19 -10.09 -2.45
C ALA A 142 17.96 -10.80 -3.00
N PHE A 143 16.80 -10.13 -3.00
CA PHE A 143 15.59 -10.68 -3.58
C PHE A 143 15.71 -10.90 -5.10
N ASP A 144 16.35 -10.00 -5.85
CA ASP A 144 16.59 -10.22 -7.29
C ASP A 144 17.42 -11.50 -7.51
N ARG A 145 18.50 -11.69 -6.75
CA ARG A 145 19.30 -12.92 -6.80
C ARG A 145 18.48 -14.15 -6.44
N LEU A 146 17.69 -14.09 -5.37
CA LEU A 146 16.79 -15.17 -4.94
C LEU A 146 15.80 -15.56 -6.05
N SER A 147 15.18 -14.58 -6.70
CA SER A 147 14.21 -14.81 -7.78
C SER A 147 14.83 -15.46 -9.02
N ARG A 148 16.15 -15.28 -9.23
CA ARG A 148 16.92 -15.89 -10.32
C ARG A 148 17.53 -17.23 -9.95
N TYR A 149 17.56 -17.59 -8.67
CA TYR A 149 18.11 -18.87 -8.21
C TYR A 149 17.38 -20.03 -8.87
N LYS A 150 18.11 -21.02 -9.38
CA LYS A 150 17.56 -22.08 -10.25
C LYS A 150 16.34 -22.75 -9.64
N LYS A 151 16.39 -23.11 -8.35
CA LYS A 151 15.33 -23.82 -7.64
C LYS A 151 14.05 -22.98 -7.47
N VAL A 152 14.20 -21.66 -7.34
CA VAL A 152 13.08 -20.71 -7.27
C VAL A 152 12.54 -20.46 -8.69
N LYS A 153 13.42 -20.03 -9.61
CA LYS A 153 13.07 -19.63 -10.98
C LYS A 153 12.33 -20.73 -11.74
N GLN A 154 12.73 -21.99 -11.59
CA GLN A 154 12.14 -23.10 -12.34
C GLN A 154 10.63 -23.31 -12.06
N ASN A 155 10.17 -22.91 -10.87
CA ASN A 155 8.77 -23.05 -10.46
C ASN A 155 8.02 -21.72 -10.42
N LEU A 156 8.71 -20.60 -10.56
CA LEU A 156 8.15 -19.26 -10.40
C LEU A 156 7.43 -18.81 -11.67
N VAL A 157 6.12 -18.61 -11.58
CA VAL A 157 5.32 -17.96 -12.62
C VAL A 157 5.50 -16.44 -12.54
N GLY A 158 5.50 -15.90 -11.32
CA GLY A 158 5.66 -14.47 -11.07
C GLY A 158 5.48 -14.13 -9.60
N PHE A 159 5.61 -12.86 -9.25
CA PHE A 159 5.42 -12.41 -7.87
C PHE A 159 4.95 -10.96 -7.78
N MET A 160 4.33 -10.63 -6.67
CA MET A 160 4.13 -9.26 -6.20
C MET A 160 4.91 -9.08 -4.90
N ARG A 161 5.56 -7.93 -4.71
CA ARG A 161 6.28 -7.62 -3.47
C ARG A 161 5.93 -6.25 -2.93
N SER A 162 5.94 -6.11 -1.61
CA SER A 162 5.82 -4.85 -0.89
C SER A 162 6.86 -4.80 0.21
N THR A 163 7.55 -3.66 0.33
CA THR A 163 8.48 -3.41 1.43
C THR A 163 7.77 -2.60 2.50
N GLU A 164 7.93 -3.03 3.74
CA GLU A 164 7.39 -2.38 4.91
C GLU A 164 8.54 -2.01 5.84
N VAL A 165 8.40 -0.86 6.51
CA VAL A 165 9.33 -0.41 7.54
C VAL A 165 8.49 -0.01 8.74
N THR A 166 8.77 -0.64 9.88
CA THR A 166 8.18 -0.32 11.17
C THR A 166 9.25 0.20 12.11
N VAL A 167 8.85 0.95 13.14
CA VAL A 167 9.77 1.48 14.15
C VAL A 167 9.59 0.68 15.42
N ASN A 168 10.67 0.11 15.93
CA ASN A 168 10.71 -0.51 17.25
C ASN A 168 10.60 0.59 18.31
N LYS A 169 9.59 0.48 19.17
CA LYS A 169 9.32 1.49 20.20
C LYS A 169 10.32 1.47 21.36
N ASN A 170 11.04 0.35 21.54
CA ASN A 170 11.95 0.18 22.67
C ASN A 170 13.30 0.86 22.43
N ASP A 171 13.85 0.72 21.22
CA ASP A 171 15.19 1.19 20.88
C ASP A 171 15.22 2.18 19.69
N GLY A 172 14.07 2.48 19.08
CA GLY A 172 13.97 3.37 17.93
C GLY A 172 14.47 2.78 16.60
N SER A 173 14.94 1.53 16.60
CA SER A 173 15.44 0.87 15.40
C SER A 173 14.33 0.63 14.38
N TYR A 174 14.70 0.59 13.10
CA TYR A 174 13.79 0.29 12.01
C TYR A 174 13.77 -1.22 11.75
N ASN A 175 12.59 -1.82 11.78
CA ASN A 175 12.37 -3.18 11.31
C ASN A 175 11.86 -3.11 9.86
N GLN A 176 12.77 -3.35 8.93
CA GLN A 176 12.48 -3.43 7.50
C GLN A 176 12.30 -4.88 7.04
N HIS A 177 11.20 -5.14 6.34
CA HIS A 177 10.90 -6.45 5.79
C HIS A 177 10.18 -6.35 4.44
N MET A 178 10.20 -7.44 3.69
CA MET A 178 9.57 -7.58 2.39
C MET A 178 8.54 -8.70 2.44
N HIS A 179 7.29 -8.35 2.15
CA HIS A 179 6.23 -9.31 1.89
C HIS A 179 6.19 -9.62 0.40
N VAL A 180 6.20 -10.91 0.06
CA VAL A 180 6.21 -11.40 -1.31
C VAL A 180 5.09 -12.41 -1.47
N LEU A 181 4.16 -12.12 -2.37
CA LEU A 181 3.17 -13.06 -2.86
C LEU A 181 3.73 -13.71 -4.11
N LEU A 182 4.18 -14.96 -4.00
CA LEU A 182 4.72 -15.75 -5.10
C LEU A 182 3.60 -16.54 -5.77
N CYS A 183 3.58 -16.55 -7.10
CA CYS A 183 2.79 -17.48 -7.91
C CYS A 183 3.74 -18.56 -8.44
N VAL A 184 3.48 -19.81 -8.09
CA VAL A 184 4.29 -20.96 -8.48
C VAL A 184 3.49 -21.99 -9.26
N GLU A 185 4.17 -22.71 -10.14
CA GLU A 185 3.60 -23.86 -10.85
C GLU A 185 3.16 -24.94 -9.85
N ASN A 186 2.08 -25.66 -10.19
CA ASN A 186 1.55 -26.75 -9.34
C ASN A 186 2.60 -27.83 -9.02
N ALA A 187 3.58 -27.99 -9.90
CA ALA A 187 4.68 -28.93 -9.75
C ALA A 187 5.57 -28.64 -8.53
N TYR A 188 5.54 -27.41 -7.99
CA TYR A 188 6.28 -27.02 -6.80
C TYR A 188 6.01 -27.94 -5.60
N PHE A 189 4.75 -28.33 -5.39
CA PHE A 189 4.34 -29.17 -4.25
C PHE A 189 4.31 -30.67 -4.55
N ARG A 190 4.43 -31.07 -5.82
CA ARG A 190 4.26 -32.47 -6.23
C ARG A 190 5.58 -33.23 -6.37
N LYS A 191 6.68 -32.49 -6.56
CA LYS A 191 8.00 -33.02 -6.87
C LYS A 191 8.97 -32.63 -5.77
N LYS A 192 9.61 -33.60 -5.13
CA LYS A 192 10.54 -33.36 -4.01
C LYS A 192 11.71 -32.47 -4.43
N GLU A 193 12.15 -32.61 -5.68
CA GLU A 193 13.21 -31.81 -6.30
C GLU A 193 12.83 -30.34 -6.53
N ASN A 194 11.53 -30.04 -6.59
CA ASN A 194 11.00 -28.69 -6.85
C ASN A 194 10.67 -27.93 -5.57
N TYR A 195 10.21 -28.63 -4.54
CA TYR A 195 9.83 -28.04 -3.27
C TYR A 195 11.05 -27.46 -2.56
N ILE A 196 10.90 -26.26 -2.00
CA ILE A 196 11.94 -25.61 -1.18
C ILE A 196 11.46 -25.70 0.27
N THR A 197 12.17 -26.47 1.10
CA THR A 197 11.84 -26.59 2.52
C THR A 197 12.14 -25.29 3.25
N GLN A 198 11.59 -25.12 4.47
CA GLN A 198 11.90 -23.96 5.29
C GLN A 198 13.41 -23.83 5.55
N GLU A 199 14.11 -24.95 5.79
CA GLU A 199 15.57 -24.95 5.97
C GLU A 199 16.31 -24.47 4.72
N GLU A 200 15.84 -24.82 3.52
CA GLU A 200 16.45 -24.34 2.28
C GLU A 200 16.13 -22.88 1.95
N TRP A 201 15.12 -22.29 2.61
CA TRP A 201 14.81 -20.86 2.51
C TRP A 201 15.69 -19.99 3.42
N VAL A 202 16.33 -20.57 4.44
CA VAL A 202 17.15 -19.88 5.47
C VAL A 202 18.62 -20.03 5.15
#